data_AF-A4IT38-F1
#
_entry.id   AF-A4IT38-F1
#
_cell.length_a   1.000
_cell.length_b   1.000
_cell.length_c   1.000
_cell.angle_alpha   90.00
_cell.angle_beta   90.00
_cell.angle_gamma   90.00
#
_symmetry.space_group_name_H-M   'P 1'
#
loop_
_entity.id
_entity.type
_entity.pdbx_description
1 polymer ?
#
loop_
_entity_poly.entity_id
_entity_poly.type
_entity_poly.pdbx_seq_one_letter_code
_entity_poly.pdbx_strand_id
1 'polypeptide(L)'
;MFCDNSYLIEREDAIIIQVSEGRDSIDFSVLNAVSKYSFIIPRDYELADLCLDKFSFLLNRNGKEFTDKNVDQLLFFRHENAKFPRAGGRTKGPKRPQEKNNLNLKIKF
;
A
#
# COMPACT_ATOMS: atom_id res chain seq x y z
N MET A 1 2.84 -7.01 -11.23
CA MET A 1 3.18 -6.44 -9.91
C MET A 1 4.36 -5.50 -10.09
N PHE A 2 4.27 -4.26 -9.60
CA PHE A 2 5.40 -3.33 -9.58
C PHE A 2 6.17 -3.48 -8.27
N CYS A 3 7.48 -3.58 -8.35
CA CYS A 3 8.37 -3.67 -7.18
C CYS A 3 9.62 -2.82 -7.42
N ASP A 4 10.17 -2.25 -6.36
CA ASP A 4 11.51 -1.67 -6.38
C ASP A 4 12.58 -2.76 -6.48
N ASN A 5 13.82 -2.36 -6.81
CA ASN A 5 14.97 -3.26 -6.89
C ASN A 5 15.47 -3.77 -5.52
N SER A 6 14.87 -3.33 -4.41
CA SER A 6 15.17 -3.76 -3.05
C SER A 6 15.04 -5.28 -2.86
N TYR A 7 14.15 -5.92 -3.61
CA TYR A 7 13.92 -7.36 -3.57
C TYR A 7 13.71 -7.94 -4.97
N LEU A 8 14.40 -9.04 -5.29
CA LEU A 8 14.08 -9.85 -6.46
C LEU A 8 12.92 -10.76 -6.10
N ILE A 9 11.77 -10.51 -6.72
CA ILE A 9 10.59 -11.35 -6.60
C ILE A 9 10.34 -11.94 -7.97
N GLU A 10 10.24 -13.26 -8.04
CA GLU A 10 9.89 -14.01 -9.24
C GLU A 10 8.64 -14.84 -8.95
N ARG A 11 7.72 -14.83 -9.90
CA ARG A 11 6.44 -15.55 -9.85
C ARG A 11 6.14 -16.08 -11.25
N GLU A 12 5.84 -17.35 -11.35
CA GLU A 12 5.46 -17.98 -12.63
C GLU A 12 4.06 -17.55 -13.07
N ASP A 13 3.19 -17.22 -12.12
CA ASP A 13 1.79 -16.86 -12.30
C ASP A 13 1.55 -15.34 -12.43
N ALA A 14 2.61 -14.53 -12.39
CA ALA A 14 2.48 -13.08 -12.42
C ALA A 14 3.64 -12.38 -13.14
N ILE A 15 3.31 -11.39 -13.97
CA ILE A 15 4.31 -10.49 -14.54
C ILE A 15 4.79 -9.52 -13.45
N ILE A 16 6.11 -9.48 -13.24
CA ILE A 16 6.74 -8.58 -12.28
C ILE A 16 7.54 -7.53 -13.04
N ILE A 17 7.25 -6.26 -12.76
CA ILE A 17 7.93 -5.10 -13.34
C ILE A 17 8.80 -4.51 -12.24
N GLN A 18 10.11 -4.69 -12.37
CA GLN A 18 11.08 -4.08 -11.48
C GLN A 18 11.33 -2.63 -11.90
N VAL A 19 11.24 -1.73 -10.92
CA VAL A 19 11.43 -0.30 -11.10
C VAL A 19 12.70 0.09 -10.36
N SER A 20 13.53 0.93 -10.99
CA SER A 20 14.75 1.44 -10.37
C SER A 20 14.44 2.17 -9.07
N GLU A 21 15.33 2.00 -8.08
CA GLU A 21 15.26 2.77 -6.84
C GLU A 21 15.33 4.26 -7.14
N GLY A 22 14.33 4.99 -6.66
CA GLY A 22 14.17 6.41 -6.92
C GLY A 22 12.96 6.92 -6.18
N ARG A 23 12.99 8.19 -5.79
CA ARG A 23 11.83 8.83 -5.16
C ARG A 23 10.66 8.80 -6.14
N ASP A 24 9.53 8.27 -5.68
CA ASP A 24 8.27 8.18 -6.44
C ASP A 24 8.39 7.37 -7.75
N SER A 25 9.45 6.57 -7.94
CA SER A 25 9.70 5.85 -9.20
C SER A 25 8.62 4.82 -9.50
N ILE A 26 8.12 4.14 -8.47
CA ILE A 26 7.00 3.21 -8.58
C ILE A 26 5.75 3.95 -9.02
N ASP A 27 5.46 5.11 -8.42
CA ASP A 27 4.24 5.86 -8.69
C ASP A 27 4.18 6.29 -10.15
N PHE A 28 5.27 6.84 -10.68
CA PHE A 28 5.36 7.19 -12.10
C PHE A 28 5.24 5.97 -13.01
N SER A 29 5.85 4.84 -12.64
CA SER A 29 5.80 3.62 -13.44
C SER A 29 4.38 3.05 -13.52
N VAL A 30 3.65 3.06 -12.41
CA VAL A 30 2.25 2.66 -12.35
C VAL A 30 1.38 3.61 -13.19
N LEU A 31 1.54 4.92 -13.01
CA LEU A 31 0.74 5.93 -13.73
C LEU A 31 0.94 5.87 -15.25
N ASN A 32 2.12 5.48 -15.73
CA ASN A 32 2.42 5.38 -17.16
C ASN A 32 1.99 4.05 -17.78
N ALA A 33 1.97 2.97 -17.00
CA ALA A 33 1.68 1.63 -17.51
C ALA A 33 0.19 1.26 -17.48
N VAL A 34 -0.60 1.94 -16.63
CA VAL A 34 -1.99 1.56 -16.36
C VAL A 34 -2.97 2.35 -17.23
N SER A 35 -4.10 1.73 -17.59
CA SER A 35 -5.18 2.32 -18.39
C SER A 35 -6.40 2.67 -17.53
N LYS A 36 -7.25 3.59 -18.00
CA LYS A 36 -8.43 4.12 -17.28
C LYS A 36 -9.35 3.03 -16.71
N TYR A 37 -9.45 1.88 -17.40
CA TYR A 37 -10.34 0.76 -17.05
C TYR A 37 -9.62 -0.41 -16.38
N SER A 38 -8.43 -0.20 -15.83
CA SER A 38 -7.68 -1.22 -15.11
C SER A 38 -8.03 -1.26 -13.62
N PHE A 39 -7.90 -2.44 -13.02
CA PHE A 39 -7.98 -2.63 -11.56
C PHE A 39 -6.59 -2.44 -10.93
N ILE A 40 -6.50 -1.59 -9.92
CA ILE A 40 -5.26 -1.32 -9.19
C ILE A 40 -5.45 -1.65 -7.71
N ILE A 41 -4.47 -2.36 -7.14
CA ILE A 41 -4.37 -2.59 -5.70
C ILE A 41 -3.12 -1.88 -5.19
N PRO A 42 -3.21 -0.60 -4.81
CA PRO A 42 -2.07 0.16 -4.31
C PRO A 42 -1.64 -0.35 -2.92
N ARG A 43 -0.35 -0.18 -2.62
CA ARG A 43 0.24 -0.61 -1.34
C ARG A 43 -0.17 0.33 -0.20
N ASP A 44 -0.22 1.63 -0.48
CA ASP A 44 -0.55 2.70 0.45
C ASP A 44 -1.58 3.68 -0.13
N TYR A 45 -2.01 4.62 0.70
CA TYR A 45 -3.03 5.61 0.36
C TYR A 45 -2.51 6.76 -0.50
N GLU A 46 -1.20 6.98 -0.56
CA GLU A 46 -0.60 8.05 -1.36
C GLU A 46 -0.62 7.68 -2.84
N LEU A 47 -0.20 6.45 -3.18
CA LEU A 47 -0.34 5.95 -4.54
C LEU A 47 -1.82 5.80 -4.94
N ALA A 48 -2.71 5.46 -3.99
CA ALA A 48 -4.13 5.37 -4.25
C ALA A 48 -4.72 6.73 -4.68
N ASP A 49 -4.34 7.80 -3.99
CA ASP A 49 -4.72 9.19 -4.30
C ASP A 49 -4.27 9.61 -5.70
N LEU A 50 -2.99 9.40 -6.01
CA LEU A 50 -2.43 9.68 -7.34
C LEU A 50 -3.13 8.91 -8.47
N CYS A 51 -3.63 7.71 -8.17
CA CYS A 51 -4.33 6.87 -9.12
C CYS A 51 -5.81 7.23 -9.26
N LEU A 52 -6.48 7.76 -8.21
CA LEU A 52 -7.90 8.15 -8.25
C LEU A 52 -8.15 9.19 -9.35
N ASP A 53 -7.22 10.13 -9.52
CA ASP A 53 -7.31 11.18 -10.55
C ASP A 53 -7.30 10.62 -11.98
N LYS A 54 -6.75 9.41 -12.19
CA LYS A 54 -6.50 8.85 -13.53
C LYS A 54 -7.29 7.58 -13.84
N PHE A 55 -7.71 6.83 -12.83
CA PHE A 55 -8.22 5.46 -12.97
C PHE A 55 -9.52 5.25 -12.21
N SER A 56 -10.33 4.31 -12.68
CA SER A 56 -11.70 4.15 -12.19
C SER A 56 -11.88 3.06 -11.13
N PHE A 57 -10.93 2.13 -10.95
CA PHE A 57 -11.11 0.98 -10.06
C PHE A 57 -9.91 0.74 -9.15
N LEU A 58 -10.00 1.23 -7.92
CA LEU A 58 -8.96 1.12 -6.91
C LEU A 58 -9.47 0.37 -5.68
N LEU A 59 -8.77 -0.71 -5.30
CA LEU A 59 -9.12 -1.54 -4.16
C LEU A 59 -7.96 -1.65 -3.18
N ASN A 60 -8.25 -1.68 -1.89
CA ASN A 60 -7.25 -2.05 -0.88
C ASN A 60 -7.07 -3.57 -0.82
N ARG A 61 -6.00 -4.03 -0.16
CA ARG A 61 -5.70 -5.47 0.05
C ARG A 61 -6.78 -6.24 0.82
N ASN A 62 -7.73 -5.54 1.44
CA ASN A 62 -8.86 -6.13 2.16
C ASN A 62 -10.15 -6.12 1.31
N GLY A 63 -10.07 -5.72 0.03
CA GLY A 63 -11.21 -5.66 -0.90
C GLY A 63 -12.12 -4.45 -0.76
N LYS A 64 -11.74 -3.41 0.01
CA LYS A 64 -12.51 -2.14 0.06
C LYS A 64 -12.05 -1.20 -1.02
N GLU A 65 -13.01 -0.51 -1.65
CA GLU A 65 -12.76 0.48 -2.68
C GLU A 65 -12.20 1.79 -2.12
N PHE A 66 -11.26 2.38 -2.86
CA PHE A 66 -10.81 3.75 -2.66
C PHE A 66 -11.70 4.70 -3.46
N THR A 67 -12.12 5.77 -2.81
CA THR A 67 -12.95 6.83 -3.41
C THR A 67 -12.46 8.16 -2.88
N ASP A 68 -12.71 9.26 -3.61
CA ASP A 68 -12.29 10.62 -3.20
C ASP A 68 -12.71 10.94 -1.76
N LYS A 69 -13.90 10.47 -1.35
CA LYS A 69 -14.44 10.69 -0.01
C LYS A 69 -13.66 9.99 1.10
N ASN A 70 -13.01 8.86 0.82
CA ASN A 70 -12.31 8.07 1.83
C ASN A 70 -10.79 8.27 1.82
N VAL A 71 -10.19 8.53 0.65
CA VAL A 71 -8.75 8.71 0.54
C VAL A 71 -8.31 9.98 1.23
N ASP A 72 -9.03 11.10 1.05
CA ASP A 72 -8.76 12.36 1.76
C ASP A 72 -8.69 12.17 3.28
N GLN A 73 -9.67 11.43 3.84
CA GLN A 73 -9.74 11.19 5.27
C GLN A 73 -8.57 10.31 5.74
N LEU A 74 -8.19 9.30 4.96
CA LEU A 74 -7.06 8.42 5.26
C LEU A 74 -5.73 9.17 5.20
N LEU A 75 -5.54 10.06 4.22
CA LEU A 75 -4.38 10.94 4.10
C LEU A 75 -4.31 11.93 5.25
N PHE A 76 -5.44 12.54 5.63
CA PHE A 76 -5.51 13.41 6.80
C PHE A 76 -5.07 12.68 8.07
N PHE A 77 -5.62 11.50 8.34
CA PHE A 77 -5.20 10.70 9.49
C PHE A 77 -3.73 10.32 9.43
N ARG A 78 -3.19 9.98 8.25
CA ARG A 78 -1.76 9.70 8.09
C ARG A 78 -0.92 10.92 8.46
N HIS A 79 -1.30 12.10 7.99
CA HIS A 79 -0.60 13.34 8.30
C HIS A 79 -0.63 13.66 9.79
N GLU A 80 -1.81 13.57 10.42
CA GLU A 80 -1.96 13.78 11.86
C GLU A 80 -1.13 12.77 12.67
N ASN A 81 -1.19 11.49 12.32
CA ASN A 81 -0.42 10.44 12.97
C ASN A 81 1.09 10.60 12.78
N ALA A 82 1.54 11.19 11.67
CA ALA A 82 2.95 11.46 11.41
C ALA A 82 3.51 12.62 12.26
N LYS A 83 2.66 13.51 12.81
CA LYS A 83 3.12 14.60 13.69
C LYS A 83 3.76 14.09 14.97
N PHE A 84 3.21 13.04 15.57
CA PHE A 84 3.71 12.50 16.84
C PHE A 84 5.15 11.93 16.72
N PRO A 85 5.46 11.08 15.73
CA PRO A 85 6.83 10.66 15.45
C PRO A 85 7.78 11.81 15.10
N ARG A 86 7.32 12.81 14.32
CA ARG A 86 8.14 13.99 13.97
C ARG A 86 8.51 14.83 15.19
N ALA A 87 7.64 14.88 16.19
CA ALA A 87 7.90 15.53 17.48
C ALA A 87 8.80 14.69 18.41
N GLY A 88 9.36 13.56 17.94
CA GLY A 88 10.23 12.67 18.72
C GLY A 88 9.48 11.57 19.50
N GLY A 89 8.16 11.49 19.36
CA GLY A 89 7.35 10.44 19.99
C GLY A 89 7.61 9.06 19.39
N ARG A 90 7.73 8.02 20.23
CA ARG A 90 7.84 6.63 19.77
C ARG A 90 6.59 5.86 20.19
N THR A 91 5.89 5.27 19.23
CA THR A 91 4.79 4.34 19.53
C THR A 91 5.34 2.97 19.88
N LYS A 92 4.73 2.29 20.85
CA LYS A 92 5.04 0.88 21.11
C LYS A 92 4.59 0.06 19.91
N GLY A 93 5.46 -0.82 19.43
CA GLY A 93 5.11 -1.81 18.42
C GLY A 93 4.01 -2.77 18.91
N PRO A 94 3.47 -3.61 18.02
CA PRO A 94 2.49 -4.62 18.40
C PRO A 94 3.00 -5.44 19.58
N LYS A 95 2.12 -5.63 20.58
CA LYS A 95 2.45 -6.40 21.80
C LYS A 95 2.91 -7.79 21.38
N ARG A 96 4.01 -8.27 21.96
CA ARG A 96 4.48 -9.65 21.77
C ARG A 96 3.29 -10.60 21.97
N PRO A 97 2.97 -11.48 21.00
CA PRO A 97 1.89 -12.44 21.17
C PRO A 97 2.12 -13.24 22.45
N GLN A 98 1.12 -13.34 23.32
CA GLN A 98 1.17 -14.25 24.46
C GLN A 98 1.00 -15.69 23.97
N GLU A 99 1.63 -16.67 24.63
CA GLU A 99 1.64 -18.08 24.19
C GLU A 99 0.24 -18.66 23.93
N LYS A 100 -0.79 -18.20 24.67
CA LYS A 100 -2.20 -18.59 24.46
C LYS A 100 -2.80 -18.11 23.12
N ASN A 101 -2.26 -17.06 22.51
CA ASN A 101 -2.72 -16.54 21.21
C ASN A 101 -2.08 -17.26 20.01
N ASN A 102 -1.12 -18.16 20.23
CA ASN A 102 -0.44 -18.88 19.14
C ASN A 102 -1.34 -19.90 18.44
N LEU A 103 -2.45 -20.32 19.06
CA LEU A 103 -3.35 -21.34 18.49
C LEU A 103 -4.23 -20.79 17.35
N ASN A 104 -4.47 -19.47 17.30
CA ASN A 104 -5.33 -18.85 16.27
C ASN A 104 -4.57 -18.35 15.02
N LEU A 105 -3.24 -18.46 14.99
CA LEU A 105 -2.44 -18.05 13.83
C LEU A 105 -2.24 -19.17 12.80
N LYS A 106 -2.65 -20.41 13.11
CA LYS A 106 -2.49 -21.57 12.22
C LYS A 106 -3.70 -21.86 11.31
N ILE A 107 -4.80 -21.12 11.44
CA ILE A 107 -6.02 -21.35 10.66
C ILE A 107 -6.54 -20.02 10.10
N LYS A 108 -5.79 -19.47 9.15
CA LYS A 108 -6.29 -18.43 8.24
C LYS A 108 -5.35 -18.29 7.03
N PHE A 109 -5.25 -19.38 6.26
CA PHE A 109 -4.85 -19.39 4.86
C PHE A 109 -5.66 -20.47 4.17
#